data_AF-A0A7C1U124-F1
#
_entry.id   AF-A0A7C1U124-F1
#
_cell.length_a   1.000
_cell.length_b   1.000
_cell.length_c   1.000
_cell.angle_alpha   90.00
_cell.angle_beta   90.00
_cell.angle_gamma   90.00
#
_symmetry.space_group_name_H-M   'P 1'
#
loop_
_entity.id
_entity.type
_entity.pdbx_description
1 polymer ?
#
loop_
_entity_poly.entity_id
_entity_poly.type
_entity_poly.pdbx_seq_one_letter_code
_entity_poly.pdbx_strand_id
1 'polypeptide(L)'
;MSIEAQLPARLGDYELIDFGQGRVLERWGDWLLERPDPGAAGEPALSEWEPDWIYVSGIGEPGRWQACGPGQPDCWPVRLPGFEAECCLGPGGRAGPRPREFLAARWAAERLEGCYHIDDLHVLSLFGAEGVPTAAALEAGARVTHVDADGAALAEVRARLGKAGVDYVQDGVLNFVEGAIRRQERYDLILINAPRTTYGGAAIPWDSEIDLPRLIKALPKLVSRDCRGIWLSTLDDAWTTRALAQLLREVLPGRTLEALELGVALGGRSLPAGRAVCWFDETDFLLTGSTPLTAAQLEERIEPFMTSGGAAEAPARALAELDRSQQDFVLRWMEATARTATGIAYQFVSHAARAFRLMDEEGVEAWLIHCLDIYDTSGLHAAAQAFRDLEGFARARKARASGVAFDDLANMLESFVQGLNGRRLKLEAADGLPWTDTETLFLPRVLDRMGNREANFRLMKAMAVHLWAQTWYGTWRLDPGDELARFPEPGPA
;
A
#
# COMPACT_ATOMS: atom_id res chain seq x y z
N MET A 1 4.98 21.17 24.20
CA MET A 1 5.00 20.04 23.26
C MET A 1 3.62 19.96 22.67
N SER A 2 3.50 20.04 21.35
CA SER A 2 2.20 19.85 20.69
C SER A 2 1.98 18.34 20.56
N ILE A 3 0.80 17.84 20.93
CA ILE A 3 0.47 16.42 20.78
C ILE A 3 0.11 16.20 19.30
N GLU A 4 0.86 15.34 18.61
CA GLU A 4 0.71 15.12 17.16
C GLU A 4 -0.33 14.03 16.83
N ALA A 5 -0.52 13.02 17.68
CA ALA A 5 -1.50 11.96 17.45
C ALA A 5 -2.51 11.86 18.60
N GLN A 6 -3.79 12.04 18.28
CA GLN A 6 -4.86 12.09 19.28
C GLN A 6 -5.99 11.10 19.01
N LEU A 7 -6.51 10.54 20.10
CA LEU A 7 -7.85 9.95 20.13
C LEU A 7 -8.90 11.02 20.46
N PRO A 8 -10.13 10.87 19.95
CA PRO A 8 -11.26 11.63 20.46
C PRO A 8 -11.52 11.28 21.93
N ALA A 9 -12.11 12.23 22.68
CA ALA A 9 -12.54 11.98 24.06
C ALA A 9 -13.45 10.76 24.18
N ARG A 10 -14.29 10.48 23.19
CA ARG A 10 -15.19 9.32 23.16
C ARG A 10 -14.78 8.35 22.06
N LEU A 11 -14.65 7.07 22.41
CA LEU A 11 -14.31 5.97 21.51
C LEU A 11 -15.11 4.72 21.89
N GLY A 12 -16.24 4.49 21.22
CA GLY A 12 -17.17 3.42 21.60
C GLY A 12 -17.68 3.63 23.03
N ASP A 13 -17.53 2.62 23.87
CA ASP A 13 -17.91 2.63 25.29
C ASP A 13 -16.88 3.32 26.20
N TYR A 14 -15.73 3.76 25.67
CA TYR A 14 -14.76 4.60 26.40
C TYR A 14 -15.08 6.08 26.24
N GLU A 15 -15.00 6.86 27.32
CA GLU A 15 -15.04 8.32 27.27
C GLU A 15 -14.16 8.97 28.34
N LEU A 16 -13.21 9.82 27.94
CA LEU A 16 -12.54 10.76 28.84
C LEU A 16 -13.49 11.92 29.15
N ILE A 17 -13.93 12.03 30.41
CA ILE A 17 -14.89 13.03 30.85
C ILE A 17 -14.18 14.30 31.30
N ASP A 18 -13.19 14.17 32.18
CA ASP A 18 -12.43 15.30 32.72
C ASP A 18 -11.07 14.81 33.25
N PHE A 19 -10.14 15.74 33.43
CA PHE A 19 -8.85 15.47 34.05
C PHE A 19 -8.27 16.72 34.70
N GLY A 20 -7.41 16.54 35.70
CA GLY A 20 -6.74 17.62 36.41
C GLY A 20 -6.19 17.15 37.74
N GLN A 21 -5.31 17.94 38.34
CA GLN A 21 -4.70 17.68 39.64
C GLN A 21 -4.08 16.26 39.78
N GLY A 22 -3.53 15.73 38.68
CA GLY A 22 -2.91 14.40 38.63
C GLY A 22 -3.90 13.24 38.64
N ARG A 23 -5.17 13.48 38.29
CA ARG A 23 -6.22 12.47 38.22
C ARG A 23 -7.04 12.61 36.94
N VAL A 24 -7.68 11.52 36.54
CA VAL A 24 -8.58 11.46 35.38
C VAL A 24 -9.92 10.86 35.80
N LEU A 25 -10.98 11.36 35.18
CA LEU A 25 -12.33 10.80 35.23
C LEU A 25 -12.66 10.23 33.86
N GLU A 26 -12.83 8.92 33.79
CA GLU A 26 -13.06 8.17 32.56
C GLU A 26 -14.31 7.30 32.70
N ARG A 27 -15.08 7.15 31.63
CA ARG A 27 -16.17 6.20 31.54
C ARG A 27 -15.73 4.98 30.75
N TRP A 28 -16.10 3.81 31.25
CA TRP A 28 -15.93 2.53 30.59
C TRP A 28 -17.28 1.80 30.64
N GLY A 29 -18.00 1.79 29.52
CA GLY A 29 -19.39 1.31 29.48
C GLY A 29 -20.28 2.17 30.38
N ASP A 30 -20.96 1.53 31.33
CA ASP A 30 -21.88 2.22 32.23
C ASP A 30 -21.18 2.91 33.42
N TRP A 31 -19.91 2.58 33.69
CA TRP A 31 -19.22 2.95 34.94
C TRP A 31 -18.24 4.11 34.78
N LEU A 32 -18.28 5.08 35.71
CA LEU A 32 -17.30 6.16 35.82
C LEU A 32 -16.19 5.78 36.80
N LEU A 33 -14.95 5.93 36.37
CA LEU A 33 -13.76 5.58 37.11
C LEU A 33 -12.89 6.82 37.31
N GLU A 34 -12.46 7.03 38.54
CA GLU A 34 -11.47 8.03 38.90
C GLU A 34 -10.16 7.35 39.29
N ARG A 35 -9.06 7.71 38.61
CA ARG A 35 -7.74 7.14 38.88
C ARG A 35 -6.63 8.18 38.81
N PRO A 36 -5.48 7.94 39.47
CA PRO A 36 -4.31 8.79 39.27
C PRO A 36 -3.79 8.67 37.83
N ASP A 37 -3.33 9.79 37.30
CA ASP A 37 -2.60 9.87 36.04
C ASP A 37 -1.55 10.99 36.12
N PRO A 38 -0.25 10.69 35.99
CA PRO A 38 0.80 11.70 36.08
C PRO A 38 0.73 12.73 34.93
N GLY A 39 0.09 12.40 33.80
CA GLY A 39 -0.12 13.30 32.68
C GLY A 39 -1.27 14.29 32.88
N ALA A 40 -2.15 14.07 33.86
CA ALA A 40 -3.33 14.91 34.12
C ALA A 40 -3.00 16.21 34.85
N ALA A 41 -2.14 17.03 34.26
CA ALA A 41 -1.76 18.34 34.78
C ALA A 41 -2.88 19.38 34.63
N GLY A 42 -2.76 20.48 35.39
CA GLY A 42 -3.72 21.58 35.39
C GLY A 42 -4.91 21.32 36.32
N GLU A 43 -5.96 22.12 36.15
CA GLU A 43 -7.18 22.03 36.97
C GLU A 43 -8.28 21.24 36.22
N PRO A 44 -9.13 20.49 36.94
CA PRO A 44 -10.33 19.89 36.35
C PRO A 44 -11.26 20.97 35.82
N ALA A 45 -11.99 20.66 34.74
CA ALA A 45 -13.00 21.57 34.19
C ALA A 45 -14.29 21.54 35.01
N LEU A 46 -14.58 20.40 35.62
CA LEU A 46 -15.71 20.21 36.52
C LEU A 46 -15.29 20.55 37.95
N SER A 47 -16.21 21.16 38.70
CA SER A 47 -15.97 21.53 40.10
C SER A 47 -15.90 20.32 41.03
N GLU A 48 -16.66 19.27 40.73
CA GLU A 48 -16.73 18.03 41.51
C GLU A 48 -16.92 16.84 40.56
N TRP A 49 -16.33 15.70 40.92
CA TRP A 49 -16.49 14.43 40.23
C TRP A 49 -17.31 13.47 41.09
N GLU A 50 -18.25 12.76 40.46
CA GLU A 50 -19.08 11.73 41.08
C GLU A 50 -18.78 10.37 40.40
N PRO A 51 -17.61 9.76 40.66
CA PRO A 51 -17.27 8.47 40.07
C PRO A 51 -18.01 7.32 40.76
N ASP A 52 -18.20 6.22 40.05
CA ASP A 52 -18.66 4.94 40.62
C ASP A 52 -17.52 4.20 41.32
N TRP A 53 -16.29 4.42 40.88
CA TRP A 53 -15.08 3.82 41.42
C TRP A 53 -13.93 4.81 41.54
N ILE A 54 -13.22 4.74 42.67
CA ILE A 54 -12.03 5.56 42.92
C ILE A 54 -10.84 4.66 43.20
N TYR A 55 -9.74 4.84 42.46
CA TYR A 55 -8.47 4.23 42.82
C TYR A 55 -7.77 5.05 43.90
N VAL A 56 -7.51 4.40 45.03
CA VAL A 56 -6.82 4.98 46.19
C VAL A 56 -5.43 4.37 46.29
N SER A 57 -4.41 5.20 46.09
CA SER A 57 -3.01 4.82 46.28
C SER A 57 -2.70 4.63 47.77
N GLY A 58 -2.11 3.49 48.13
CA GLY A 58 -1.61 3.25 49.48
C GLY A 58 -0.19 3.80 49.67
N ILE A 59 0.08 4.42 50.83
CA ILE A 59 1.45 4.73 51.24
C ILE A 59 2.00 3.51 51.98
N GLY A 60 2.93 2.78 51.37
CA GLY A 60 3.51 1.56 51.95
C GLY A 60 2.63 0.30 51.82
N GLU A 61 1.44 0.43 51.24
CA GLU A 61 0.54 -0.68 50.88
C GLU A 61 0.16 -0.61 49.39
N PRO A 62 -0.19 -1.74 48.74
CA PRO A 62 -0.72 -1.72 47.39
C PRO A 62 -1.99 -0.86 47.32
N GLY A 63 -2.08 0.01 46.31
CA GLY A 63 -3.31 0.75 46.05
C GLY A 63 -4.47 -0.17 45.66
N ARG A 64 -5.70 0.29 45.85
CA ARG A 64 -6.92 -0.48 45.57
C ARG A 64 -8.03 0.39 44.99
N TRP A 65 -8.89 -0.23 44.21
CA TRP A 65 -10.17 0.34 43.80
C TRP A 65 -11.16 0.33 44.98
N GLN A 66 -11.95 1.40 45.10
CA GLN A 66 -13.02 1.54 46.09
C GLN A 66 -14.31 1.93 45.38
N ALA A 67 -15.38 1.17 45.59
CA ALA A 67 -16.69 1.48 45.04
C ALA A 67 -17.34 2.63 45.83
N CYS A 68 -17.98 3.55 45.11
CA CYS A 68 -18.69 4.69 45.68
C CYS A 68 -20.19 4.41 45.93
N GLY A 69 -20.70 3.27 45.45
CA GLY A 69 -22.06 2.81 45.69
C GLY A 69 -22.15 1.28 45.88
N PRO A 70 -23.37 0.72 45.89
CA PRO A 70 -23.60 -0.72 45.89
C PRO A 70 -23.86 -1.27 44.47
N GLY A 71 -23.43 -2.50 44.21
CA GLY A 71 -23.80 -3.26 43.00
C GLY A 71 -22.86 -3.09 41.79
N GLN A 72 -21.73 -2.41 41.95
CA GLN A 72 -20.70 -2.31 40.93
C GLN A 72 -19.96 -3.66 40.75
N PRO A 73 -19.80 -4.17 39.52
CA PRO A 73 -18.96 -5.33 39.23
C PRO A 73 -17.48 -4.94 39.17
N ASP A 74 -16.59 -5.90 39.43
CA ASP A 74 -15.14 -5.72 39.29
C ASP A 74 -14.65 -5.87 37.84
N CYS A 75 -15.46 -6.51 36.98
CA CYS A 75 -15.21 -6.71 35.56
C CYS A 75 -16.52 -6.58 34.76
N TRP A 76 -16.48 -5.97 33.58
CA TRP A 76 -17.62 -5.86 32.68
C TRP A 76 -17.18 -5.75 31.21
N PRO A 77 -18.01 -6.21 30.25
CA PRO A 77 -17.70 -6.07 28.84
C PRO A 77 -17.81 -4.62 28.37
N VAL A 78 -16.93 -4.21 27.47
CA VAL A 78 -16.96 -2.91 26.79
C VAL A 78 -16.74 -3.09 25.28
N ARG A 79 -17.46 -2.32 24.47
CA ARG A 79 -17.35 -2.32 23.01
C ARG A 79 -16.60 -1.09 22.52
N LEU A 80 -15.51 -1.34 21.82
CA LEU A 80 -14.63 -0.34 21.24
C LEU A 80 -14.58 -0.58 19.72
N PRO A 81 -14.20 0.41 18.90
CA PRO A 81 -14.14 0.24 17.45
C PRO A 81 -13.21 -0.92 17.07
N GLY A 82 -13.75 -1.94 16.40
CA GLY A 82 -13.01 -3.14 15.98
C GLY A 82 -12.53 -4.03 17.13
N PHE A 83 -12.95 -3.79 18.37
CA PHE A 83 -12.42 -4.50 19.53
C PHE A 83 -13.43 -4.61 20.68
N GLU A 84 -13.74 -5.83 21.09
CA GLU A 84 -14.49 -6.07 22.33
C GLU A 84 -13.51 -6.44 23.45
N ALA A 85 -13.60 -5.74 24.58
CA ALA A 85 -12.72 -5.94 25.72
C ALA A 85 -13.53 -6.31 26.97
N GLU A 86 -12.84 -6.91 27.94
CA GLU A 86 -13.34 -6.99 29.31
C GLU A 86 -12.59 -5.94 30.12
N CYS A 87 -13.31 -4.95 30.65
CA CYS A 87 -12.76 -3.94 31.52
C CYS A 87 -12.77 -4.46 32.96
N CYS A 88 -11.60 -4.85 33.46
CA CYS A 88 -11.40 -5.32 34.83
C CYS A 88 -10.61 -4.31 35.66
N LEU A 89 -11.05 -4.10 36.91
CA LEU A 89 -10.39 -3.23 37.88
C LEU A 89 -9.08 -3.86 38.36
N GLY A 90 -7.97 -3.37 37.82
CA GLY A 90 -6.63 -3.90 38.05
C GLY A 90 -5.75 -3.03 38.95
N PRO A 91 -4.58 -3.54 39.35
CA PRO A 91 -3.61 -2.78 40.15
C PRO A 91 -3.08 -1.56 39.40
N GLY A 92 -2.70 -0.51 40.13
CA GLY A 92 -2.17 0.73 39.56
C GLY A 92 -3.21 1.58 38.84
N GLY A 93 -4.50 1.37 39.11
CA GLY A 93 -5.59 2.10 38.47
C GLY A 93 -5.87 1.64 37.03
N ARG A 94 -5.47 0.43 36.64
CA ARG A 94 -5.81 -0.10 35.31
C ARG A 94 -7.29 -0.47 35.25
N ALA A 95 -7.94 -0.14 34.13
CA ALA A 95 -9.34 -0.45 33.85
C ALA A 95 -9.59 -0.55 32.34
N GLY A 96 -8.91 -1.49 31.67
CA GLY A 96 -9.03 -1.71 30.23
C GLY A 96 -7.83 -1.23 29.40
N PRO A 97 -7.95 -1.31 28.06
CA PRO A 97 -6.85 -1.00 27.15
C PRO A 97 -6.45 0.47 27.17
N ARG A 98 -5.16 0.76 26.97
CA ARG A 98 -4.67 2.14 27.05
C ARG A 98 -4.88 2.89 25.73
N PRO A 99 -5.11 4.22 25.76
CA PRO A 99 -5.26 5.04 24.56
C PRO A 99 -4.18 4.81 23.48
N ARG A 100 -2.91 4.65 23.85
CA ARG A 100 -1.83 4.38 22.89
C ARG A 100 -2.00 3.08 22.10
N GLU A 101 -2.69 2.08 22.66
CA GLU A 101 -2.90 0.79 22.00
C GLU A 101 -3.88 0.94 20.84
N PHE A 102 -4.88 1.82 20.95
CA PHE A 102 -5.76 2.17 19.83
C PHE A 102 -5.06 3.00 18.77
N LEU A 103 -4.16 3.92 19.16
CA LEU A 103 -3.35 4.67 18.20
C LEU A 103 -2.41 3.74 17.42
N ALA A 104 -1.79 2.78 18.10
CA ALA A 104 -0.98 1.73 17.48
C ALA A 104 -1.82 0.84 16.54
N ALA A 105 -3.03 0.46 16.98
CA ALA A 105 -3.95 -0.34 16.18
C ALA A 105 -4.43 0.40 14.92
N ARG A 106 -4.78 1.69 15.03
CA ARG A 106 -5.13 2.54 13.89
C ARG A 106 -3.98 2.63 12.90
N TRP A 107 -2.77 2.91 13.40
CA TRP A 107 -1.57 2.98 12.56
C TRP A 107 -1.28 1.63 11.88
N ALA A 108 -1.42 0.51 12.59
CA ALA A 108 -1.25 -0.82 12.01
C ALA A 108 -2.27 -1.10 10.91
N ALA A 109 -3.56 -0.81 11.15
CA ALA A 109 -4.61 -0.98 10.16
C ALA A 109 -4.34 -0.16 8.90
N GLU A 110 -3.98 1.12 9.05
CA GLU A 110 -3.61 2.01 7.95
C GLU A 110 -2.40 1.49 7.13
N ARG A 111 -1.46 0.78 7.76
CA ARG A 111 -0.28 0.21 7.08
C ARG A 111 -0.54 -1.12 6.40
N LEU A 112 -1.52 -1.88 6.88
CA LEU A 112 -1.87 -3.19 6.34
C LEU A 112 -2.99 -3.10 5.30
N GLU A 113 -3.71 -1.97 5.25
CA GLU A 113 -4.71 -1.70 4.22
C GLU A 113 -4.11 -1.84 2.80
N GLY A 114 -4.78 -2.58 1.92
CA GLY A 114 -4.33 -2.80 0.54
C GLY A 114 -3.27 -3.90 0.38
N CYS A 115 -2.74 -4.48 1.45
CA CYS A 115 -1.77 -5.58 1.41
C CYS A 115 -2.38 -6.96 1.07
N TYR A 116 -3.60 -7.01 0.53
CA TYR A 116 -4.36 -8.24 0.25
C TYR A 116 -3.70 -9.20 -0.75
N HIS A 117 -2.68 -8.74 -1.47
CA HIS A 117 -1.91 -9.52 -2.45
C HIS A 117 -0.72 -10.27 -1.82
N ILE A 118 -0.44 -10.07 -0.53
CA ILE A 118 0.65 -10.72 0.18
C ILE A 118 0.08 -11.95 0.89
N ASP A 119 0.42 -13.14 0.37
CA ASP A 119 -0.11 -14.42 0.85
C ASP A 119 0.33 -14.78 2.29
N ASP A 120 1.31 -14.07 2.85
CA ASP A 120 1.85 -14.33 4.20
C ASP A 120 2.34 -13.07 4.94
N LEU A 121 1.44 -12.11 5.14
CA LEU A 121 1.74 -10.88 5.89
C LEU A 121 1.92 -11.20 7.39
N HIS A 122 3.14 -11.05 7.93
CA HIS A 122 3.48 -11.45 9.29
C HIS A 122 3.79 -10.25 10.21
N VAL A 123 2.99 -10.08 11.25
CA VAL A 123 3.12 -9.01 12.25
C VAL A 123 3.73 -9.54 13.54
N LEU A 124 4.71 -8.84 14.10
CA LEU A 124 5.24 -9.07 15.43
C LEU A 124 4.66 -8.06 16.41
N SER A 125 4.00 -8.52 17.48
CA SER A 125 3.49 -7.66 18.57
C SER A 125 4.27 -7.94 19.85
N LEU A 126 5.18 -7.04 20.22
CA LEU A 126 6.00 -7.11 21.43
C LEU A 126 5.37 -6.28 22.56
N PHE A 127 5.30 -6.87 23.75
CA PHE A 127 4.53 -6.30 24.88
C PHE A 127 3.07 -6.12 24.49
N GLY A 128 2.48 -7.20 23.97
CA GLY A 128 1.18 -7.17 23.30
C GLY A 128 0.01 -6.72 24.17
N ALA A 129 0.16 -6.75 25.50
CA ALA A 129 -0.81 -6.23 26.47
C ALA A 129 -2.23 -6.76 26.21
N GLU A 130 -3.23 -5.89 26.07
CA GLU A 130 -4.64 -6.31 25.90
C GLU A 130 -4.95 -6.87 24.50
N GLY A 131 -3.98 -6.84 23.58
CA GLY A 131 -4.14 -7.38 22.23
C GLY A 131 -4.88 -6.47 21.25
N VAL A 132 -5.13 -5.19 21.57
CA VAL A 132 -5.81 -4.26 20.65
C VAL A 132 -5.10 -4.16 19.29
N PRO A 133 -3.76 -3.95 19.21
CA PRO A 133 -3.08 -3.88 17.92
C PRO A 133 -3.02 -5.24 17.21
N THR A 134 -3.03 -6.34 17.97
CA THR A 134 -3.11 -7.70 17.43
C THR A 134 -4.45 -7.93 16.73
N ALA A 135 -5.56 -7.50 17.34
CA ALA A 135 -6.89 -7.60 16.74
C ALA A 135 -6.98 -6.86 15.41
N ALA A 136 -6.48 -5.61 15.36
CA ALA A 136 -6.46 -4.82 14.13
C ALA A 136 -5.62 -5.47 13.02
N ALA A 137 -4.47 -6.07 13.37
CA ALA A 137 -3.65 -6.80 12.40
C ALA A 137 -4.35 -8.06 11.86
N LEU A 138 -5.08 -8.80 12.71
CA LEU A 138 -5.87 -9.97 12.28
C LEU A 138 -7.04 -9.58 11.39
N GLU A 139 -7.71 -8.47 11.69
CA GLU A 139 -8.80 -7.94 10.87
C GLU A 139 -8.30 -7.56 9.47
N ALA A 140 -7.06 -7.06 9.38
CA ALA A 140 -6.37 -6.81 8.11
C ALA A 140 -5.87 -8.08 7.39
N GLY A 141 -6.11 -9.28 7.93
CA GLY A 141 -5.76 -10.57 7.33
C GLY A 141 -4.32 -11.02 7.60
N ALA A 142 -3.58 -10.36 8.48
CA ALA A 142 -2.21 -10.75 8.81
C ALA A 142 -2.17 -11.95 9.77
N ARG A 143 -1.06 -12.70 9.72
CA ARG A 143 -0.66 -13.58 10.83
C ARG A 143 0.08 -12.76 11.87
N VAL A 144 -0.12 -13.04 13.16
CA VAL A 144 0.48 -12.29 14.25
C VAL A 144 1.25 -13.20 15.19
N THR A 145 2.49 -12.85 15.54
CA THR A 145 3.17 -13.39 16.71
C THR A 145 3.01 -12.41 17.86
N HIS A 146 2.22 -12.79 18.86
CA HIS A 146 1.93 -11.98 20.04
C HIS A 146 2.80 -12.45 21.21
N VAL A 147 3.69 -11.56 21.68
CA VAL A 147 4.68 -11.87 22.72
C VAL A 147 4.39 -11.04 23.97
N ASP A 148 4.17 -11.73 25.09
CA ASP A 148 4.06 -11.12 26.40
C ASP A 148 4.64 -12.05 27.48
N ALA A 149 5.19 -11.47 28.55
CA ALA A 149 5.73 -12.25 29.67
C ALA A 149 4.63 -12.63 30.69
N ASP A 150 3.54 -11.86 30.73
CA ASP A 150 2.41 -12.11 31.63
C ASP A 150 1.50 -13.20 31.05
N GLY A 151 1.63 -14.41 31.59
CA GLY A 151 0.84 -15.55 31.17
C GLY A 151 -0.66 -15.42 31.45
N ALA A 152 -1.07 -14.62 32.45
CA ALA A 152 -2.48 -14.38 32.73
C ALA A 152 -3.07 -13.45 31.68
N ALA A 153 -2.41 -12.32 31.41
CA ALA A 153 -2.83 -11.41 30.34
C ALA A 153 -2.86 -12.13 28.97
N LEU A 154 -1.83 -12.92 28.66
CA LEU A 154 -1.77 -13.69 27.41
C LEU A 154 -2.94 -14.69 27.29
N ALA A 155 -3.35 -15.32 28.39
CA ALA A 155 -4.49 -16.24 28.39
C ALA A 155 -5.82 -15.51 28.12
N GLU A 156 -6.00 -14.31 28.66
CA GLU A 156 -7.17 -13.46 28.41
C GLU A 156 -7.25 -13.02 26.96
N VAL A 157 -6.14 -12.54 26.39
CA VAL A 157 -6.07 -12.18 24.96
C VAL A 157 -6.38 -13.39 24.08
N ARG A 158 -5.83 -14.56 24.41
CA ARG A 158 -6.08 -15.79 23.66
C ARG A 158 -7.55 -16.23 23.73
N ALA A 159 -8.20 -16.07 24.88
CA ALA A 159 -9.62 -16.36 25.03
C ALA A 159 -10.49 -15.42 24.17
N ARG A 160 -10.07 -14.15 24.06
CA ARG A 160 -10.75 -13.08 23.31
C ARG A 160 -10.59 -13.22 21.79
N LEU A 161 -9.36 -13.34 21.30
CA LEU A 161 -9.06 -13.31 19.86
C LEU A 161 -9.03 -14.72 19.22
N GLY A 162 -9.02 -15.79 20.03
CA GLY A 162 -8.95 -17.15 19.54
C GLY A 162 -7.56 -17.54 19.02
N LYS A 163 -7.46 -18.70 18.36
CA LYS A 163 -6.18 -19.27 17.88
C LYS A 163 -5.89 -19.04 16.40
N ALA A 164 -6.88 -18.65 15.60
CA ALA A 164 -6.72 -18.51 14.17
C ALA A 164 -5.84 -17.29 13.86
N GLY A 165 -4.75 -17.48 13.11
CA GLY A 165 -3.87 -16.40 12.70
C GLY A 165 -2.95 -15.82 13.78
N VAL A 166 -2.95 -16.34 15.03
CA VAL A 166 -2.09 -15.84 16.11
C VAL A 166 -1.24 -16.95 16.72
N ASP A 167 0.06 -16.69 16.83
CA ASP A 167 0.98 -17.44 17.69
C ASP A 167 1.20 -16.68 19.00
N TYR A 168 0.78 -17.26 20.12
CA TYR A 168 0.89 -16.65 21.46
C TYR A 168 2.13 -17.18 22.16
N VAL A 169 3.07 -16.29 22.44
CA VAL A 169 4.36 -16.63 23.02
C VAL A 169 4.49 -16.03 24.41
N GLN A 170 4.53 -16.90 25.42
CA GLN A 170 4.82 -16.51 26.80
C GLN A 170 6.34 -16.51 27.02
N ASP A 171 7.01 -15.38 26.78
CA ASP A 171 8.45 -15.22 27.01
C ASP A 171 8.81 -13.74 27.27
N GLY A 172 9.98 -13.51 27.86
CA GLY A 172 10.56 -12.18 27.92
C GLY A 172 10.90 -11.69 26.51
N VAL A 173 10.56 -10.44 26.19
CA VAL A 173 10.70 -9.89 24.83
C VAL A 173 12.13 -10.01 24.27
N LEU A 174 13.18 -9.74 25.08
CA LEU A 174 14.55 -9.90 24.62
C LEU A 174 14.93 -11.37 24.35
N ASN A 175 14.48 -12.31 25.19
CA ASN A 175 14.72 -13.75 24.98
C ASN A 175 14.05 -14.23 23.70
N PHE A 176 12.79 -13.83 23.50
CA PHE A 176 12.06 -14.14 22.28
C PHE A 176 12.80 -13.60 21.05
N VAL A 177 13.18 -12.32 21.08
CA VAL A 177 13.88 -11.65 19.96
C VAL A 177 15.19 -12.36 19.63
N GLU A 178 15.99 -12.74 20.63
CA GLU A 178 17.21 -13.53 20.40
C GLU A 178 16.90 -14.87 19.73
N GLY A 179 15.86 -15.56 20.20
CA GLY A 179 15.38 -16.81 19.61
C GLY A 179 14.93 -16.65 18.16
N ALA A 180 14.11 -15.64 17.88
CA ALA A 180 13.60 -15.31 16.55
C ALA A 180 14.73 -15.02 15.56
N ILE A 181 15.76 -14.28 16.00
CA ILE A 181 16.96 -14.02 15.19
C ILE A 181 17.72 -15.32 14.90
N ARG A 182 17.88 -16.23 15.88
CA ARG A 182 18.53 -17.54 15.66
C ARG A 182 17.73 -18.40 14.68
N ARG A 183 16.41 -18.30 14.69
CA ARG A 183 15.50 -18.97 13.74
C ARG A 183 15.36 -18.23 12.41
N GLN A 184 16.03 -17.08 12.24
CA GLN A 184 15.99 -16.23 11.07
C GLN A 184 14.57 -15.75 10.69
N GLU A 185 13.70 -15.58 11.69
CA GLU A 185 12.35 -15.06 11.49
C GLU A 185 12.39 -13.60 10.98
N ARG A 186 11.41 -13.24 10.16
CA ARG A 186 11.28 -11.92 9.54
C ARG A 186 9.82 -11.49 9.58
N TYR A 187 9.59 -10.21 9.81
CA TYR A 187 8.28 -9.63 10.04
C TYR A 187 8.06 -8.42 9.14
N ASP A 188 6.85 -8.32 8.61
CA ASP A 188 6.43 -7.25 7.71
C ASP A 188 5.94 -6.02 8.47
N LEU A 189 5.50 -6.19 9.71
CA LEU A 189 5.18 -5.09 10.62
C LEU A 189 5.64 -5.45 12.03
N ILE A 190 6.22 -4.51 12.77
CA ILE A 190 6.59 -4.72 14.18
C ILE A 190 5.91 -3.66 15.05
N LEU A 191 5.13 -4.10 16.03
CA LEU A 191 4.41 -3.26 17.00
C LEU A 191 5.06 -3.46 18.37
N ILE A 192 5.56 -2.38 18.97
CA ILE A 192 6.28 -2.41 20.25
C ILE A 192 5.62 -1.42 21.20
N ASN A 193 5.05 -1.95 22.30
CA ASN A 193 4.38 -1.14 23.34
C ASN A 193 5.16 -1.19 24.66
N ALA A 194 6.43 -0.82 24.59
CA ALA A 194 7.40 -0.98 25.68
C ALA A 194 6.90 -0.36 27.00
N PRO A 195 6.81 -1.14 28.09
CA PRO A 195 6.55 -0.60 29.42
C PRO A 195 7.82 0.07 29.96
N ARG A 196 7.64 0.92 30.99
CA ARG A 196 8.78 1.48 31.73
C ARG A 196 9.59 0.39 32.41
N THR A 197 8.93 -0.42 33.23
CA THR A 197 9.53 -1.56 33.90
C THR A 197 8.54 -2.71 33.97
N THR A 198 9.06 -3.93 34.01
CA THR A 198 8.27 -5.10 34.42
C THR A 198 8.89 -5.67 35.69
N TYR A 199 8.15 -5.64 36.79
CA TYR A 199 8.56 -6.26 38.05
C TYR A 199 7.71 -7.50 38.33
N GLY A 200 8.35 -8.62 38.63
CA GLY A 200 7.68 -9.85 39.07
C GLY A 200 7.41 -10.85 37.96
N GLY A 201 7.57 -12.14 38.29
CA GLY A 201 7.45 -13.29 37.37
C GLY A 201 8.75 -14.10 37.27
N ALA A 202 8.70 -15.26 36.60
CA ALA A 202 9.88 -16.08 36.29
C ALA A 202 10.72 -15.52 35.10
N ALA A 203 10.24 -14.46 34.46
CA ALA A 203 10.89 -13.81 33.33
C ALA A 203 12.03 -12.87 33.77
N ILE A 204 12.95 -12.59 32.85
CA ILE A 204 14.02 -11.62 33.06
C ILE A 204 13.41 -10.23 33.27
N PRO A 205 13.83 -9.47 34.30
CA PRO A 205 13.33 -8.11 34.52
C PRO A 205 13.65 -7.22 33.31
N TRP A 206 12.70 -6.36 32.95
CA TRP A 206 12.83 -5.35 31.89
C TRP A 206 12.91 -3.95 32.51
N ASP A 207 13.84 -3.16 32.02
CA ASP A 207 13.93 -1.71 32.28
C ASP A 207 14.16 -0.97 30.95
N SER A 208 13.24 -0.07 30.58
CA SER A 208 13.32 0.66 29.31
C SER A 208 14.59 1.49 29.17
N GLU A 209 15.18 2.02 30.24
CA GLU A 209 16.43 2.81 30.15
C GLU A 209 17.63 1.91 29.80
N ILE A 210 17.59 0.63 30.16
CA ILE A 210 18.69 -0.33 29.97
C ILE A 210 18.48 -1.18 28.71
N ASP A 211 17.27 -1.69 28.51
CA ASP A 211 16.98 -2.78 27.58
C ASP A 211 16.36 -2.31 26.26
N LEU A 212 15.67 -1.16 26.24
CA LEU A 212 15.10 -0.63 25.00
C LEU A 212 16.17 -0.36 23.92
N PRO A 213 17.35 0.20 24.23
CA PRO A 213 18.42 0.34 23.23
C PRO A 213 18.90 -1.00 22.67
N ARG A 214 18.88 -2.07 23.47
CA ARG A 214 19.25 -3.42 23.03
C ARG A 214 18.20 -3.99 22.09
N LEU A 215 16.93 -3.82 22.43
CA LEU A 215 15.81 -4.20 21.57
C LEU A 215 15.87 -3.49 20.22
N ILE A 216 16.05 -2.15 20.22
CA ILE A 216 16.12 -1.35 18.99
C ILE A 216 17.27 -1.83 18.09
N LYS A 217 18.45 -2.10 18.65
CA LYS A 217 19.62 -2.63 17.90
C LYS A 217 19.38 -4.01 17.28
N ALA A 218 18.39 -4.76 17.76
CA ALA A 218 18.04 -6.06 17.21
C ALA A 218 17.05 -5.99 16.05
N LEU A 219 16.27 -4.90 15.94
CA LEU A 219 15.20 -4.73 14.94
C LEU A 219 15.66 -4.94 13.47
N PRO A 220 16.84 -4.48 13.02
CA PRO A 220 17.29 -4.72 11.63
C PRO A 220 17.38 -6.19 11.24
N LYS A 221 17.51 -7.10 12.22
CA LYS A 221 17.57 -8.55 12.00
C LYS A 221 16.20 -9.21 11.99
N LEU A 222 15.14 -8.47 12.31
CA LEU A 222 13.76 -8.95 12.40
C LEU A 222 12.88 -8.40 11.29
N VAL A 223 13.21 -7.25 10.70
CA VAL A 223 12.43 -6.68 9.60
C VAL A 223 12.60 -7.50 8.31
N SER A 224 11.49 -7.78 7.62
CA SER A 224 11.51 -8.32 6.26
C SER A 224 12.04 -7.27 5.26
N ARG A 225 12.32 -7.70 4.03
CA ARG A 225 12.79 -6.80 2.96
C ARG A 225 11.75 -5.72 2.64
N ASP A 226 10.48 -6.11 2.63
CA ASP A 226 9.34 -5.28 2.24
C ASP A 226 8.52 -4.87 3.48
N CYS A 227 9.21 -4.67 4.61
CA CYS A 227 8.60 -4.29 5.88
C CYS A 227 7.85 -2.96 5.75
N ARG A 228 6.56 -3.00 6.10
CA ARG A 228 5.59 -1.89 6.07
C ARG A 228 5.81 -0.88 7.19
N GLY A 229 6.46 -1.30 8.27
CA GLY A 229 6.96 -0.38 9.27
C GLY A 229 7.12 -0.95 10.68
N ILE A 230 7.55 -0.08 11.58
CA ILE A 230 7.69 -0.32 13.01
C ILE A 230 6.98 0.78 13.77
N TRP A 231 6.07 0.39 14.66
CA TRP A 231 5.54 1.26 15.71
C TRP A 231 6.29 0.99 17.00
N LEU A 232 6.93 2.02 17.56
CA LEU A 232 7.58 1.94 18.87
C LEU A 232 6.98 2.98 19.80
N SER A 233 6.24 2.55 20.84
CA SER A 233 5.68 3.44 21.85
C SER A 233 6.12 3.10 23.28
N THR A 234 6.11 4.11 24.14
CA THR A 234 6.39 3.98 25.57
C THR A 234 5.65 5.04 26.39
N LEU A 235 5.41 4.73 27.68
CA LEU A 235 4.93 5.69 28.69
C LEU A 235 6.09 6.28 29.51
N ASP A 236 7.32 5.85 29.27
CA ASP A 236 8.45 6.24 30.09
C ASP A 236 8.99 7.61 29.71
N ASP A 237 8.84 8.57 30.63
CA ASP A 237 9.26 9.97 30.48
C ASP A 237 10.78 10.15 30.42
N ALA A 238 11.56 9.11 30.74
CA ALA A 238 13.01 9.11 30.49
C ALA A 238 13.32 9.22 28.98
N TRP A 239 12.41 8.77 28.12
CA TRP A 239 12.58 8.80 26.67
C TRP A 239 11.87 10.00 26.06
N THR A 240 12.57 10.75 25.21
CA THR A 240 11.94 11.73 24.32
C THR A 240 11.69 11.09 22.95
N THR A 241 10.65 11.54 22.24
CA THR A 241 10.40 11.14 20.84
C THR A 241 11.64 11.33 19.96
N ARG A 242 12.38 12.42 20.15
CA ARG A 242 13.65 12.68 19.45
C ARG A 242 14.74 11.63 19.75
N ALA A 243 14.90 11.23 21.01
CA ALA A 243 15.89 10.22 21.40
C ALA A 243 15.55 8.86 20.78
N LEU A 244 14.28 8.46 20.83
CA LEU A 244 13.79 7.23 20.20
C LEU A 244 14.01 7.25 18.68
N ALA A 245 13.69 8.38 18.03
CA ALA A 245 13.86 8.55 16.59
C ALA A 245 15.34 8.52 16.17
N GLN A 246 16.23 9.08 16.99
CA GLN A 246 17.66 9.01 16.73
C GLN A 246 18.19 7.56 16.81
N LEU A 247 17.77 6.80 17.82
CA LEU A 247 18.16 5.39 17.94
C LEU A 247 17.66 4.56 16.77
N LEU A 248 16.39 4.72 16.37
CA LEU A 248 15.83 4.03 15.22
C LEU A 248 16.55 4.40 13.92
N ARG A 249 16.86 5.69 13.71
CA ARG A 249 17.59 6.17 12.52
C ARG A 249 18.99 5.55 12.40
N GLU A 250 19.67 5.35 13.52
CA GLU A 250 21.01 4.75 13.55
C GLU A 250 21.00 3.29 13.07
N VAL A 251 19.99 2.52 13.47
CA VAL A 251 19.93 1.08 13.20
C VAL A 251 19.18 0.75 11.90
N LEU A 252 18.24 1.61 11.50
CA LEU A 252 17.39 1.45 10.31
C LEU A 252 17.38 2.73 9.46
N PRO A 253 18.49 3.07 8.78
CA PRO A 253 18.58 4.26 7.95
C PRO A 253 17.75 4.13 6.66
N GLY A 254 17.42 5.26 6.03
CA GLY A 254 16.87 5.29 4.67
C GLY A 254 15.34 5.14 4.55
N ARG A 255 14.60 5.33 5.65
CA ARG A 255 13.12 5.36 5.67
C ARG A 255 12.61 6.59 6.40
N THR A 256 11.31 6.86 6.28
CA THR A 256 10.62 7.92 7.02
C THR A 256 10.57 7.57 8.52
N LEU A 257 10.79 8.58 9.34
CA LEU A 257 10.64 8.52 10.79
C LEU A 257 9.69 9.62 11.23
N GLU A 258 8.59 9.21 11.86
CA GLU A 258 7.59 10.12 12.42
C GLU A 258 7.64 10.03 13.94
N ALA A 259 7.88 11.18 14.58
CA ALA A 259 7.89 11.32 16.03
C ALA A 259 6.53 11.84 16.49
N LEU A 260 5.90 11.13 17.42
CA LEU A 260 4.53 11.38 17.86
C LEU A 260 4.45 11.47 19.39
N GLU A 261 4.09 12.63 19.91
CA GLU A 261 3.49 12.76 21.23
C GLU A 261 2.01 12.33 21.11
N LEU A 262 1.61 11.39 21.97
CA LEU A 262 0.28 10.77 21.94
C LEU A 262 -0.64 11.41 22.98
N GLY A 263 -1.94 11.46 22.70
CA GLY A 263 -2.90 11.94 23.69
C GLY A 263 -4.36 11.65 23.39
N VAL A 264 -5.22 12.11 24.31
CA VAL A 264 -6.68 12.09 24.18
C VAL A 264 -7.18 13.52 24.23
N ALA A 265 -7.91 13.94 23.19
CA ALA A 265 -8.40 15.31 23.05
C ALA A 265 -9.74 15.50 23.78
N LEU A 266 -9.83 16.50 24.66
CA LEU A 266 -11.04 16.85 25.40
C LEU A 266 -11.23 18.37 25.42
N GLY A 267 -12.23 18.89 24.70
CA GLY A 267 -12.68 20.28 24.84
C GLY A 267 -11.59 21.35 24.69
N GLY A 268 -10.63 21.17 23.77
CA GLY A 268 -9.50 22.08 23.56
C GLY A 268 -8.31 21.85 24.49
N ARG A 269 -8.43 20.92 25.45
CA ARG A 269 -7.33 20.38 26.26
C ARG A 269 -6.94 19.01 25.72
N SER A 270 -5.78 18.51 26.14
CA SER A 270 -5.32 17.17 25.76
C SER A 270 -4.63 16.48 26.94
N LEU A 271 -5.00 15.23 27.18
CA LEU A 271 -4.37 14.36 28.16
C LEU A 271 -3.23 13.58 27.48
N PRO A 272 -1.96 13.72 27.92
CA PRO A 272 -0.86 12.93 27.38
C PRO A 272 -1.08 11.43 27.58
N ALA A 273 -0.84 10.64 26.54
CA ALA A 273 -1.02 9.19 26.53
C ALA A 273 0.28 8.42 26.23
N GLY A 274 1.42 9.09 26.35
CA GLY A 274 2.74 8.58 26.03
C GLY A 274 3.27 9.15 24.72
N ARG A 275 4.21 8.41 24.13
CA ARG A 275 4.95 8.83 22.95
C ARG A 275 5.23 7.65 22.06
N ALA A 276 5.33 7.89 20.76
CA ALA A 276 5.69 6.90 19.76
C ALA A 276 6.69 7.46 18.75
N VAL A 277 7.42 6.55 18.13
CA VAL A 277 8.13 6.79 16.88
C VAL A 277 7.73 5.71 15.90
N CYS A 278 7.34 6.13 14.72
CA CYS A 278 7.02 5.25 13.61
C CYS A 278 8.18 5.27 12.62
N TRP A 279 8.62 4.10 12.18
CA TRP A 279 9.57 3.92 11.09
C TRP A 279 8.84 3.22 9.95
N PHE A 280 8.86 3.78 8.74
CA PHE A 280 8.12 3.20 7.61
C PHE A 280 8.61 3.76 6.28
N ASP A 281 8.28 3.06 5.21
CA ASP A 281 8.46 3.59 3.87
C ASP A 281 7.28 4.49 3.47
N GLU A 282 7.54 5.77 3.23
CA GLU A 282 6.53 6.67 2.64
C GLU A 282 6.12 6.23 1.23
N THR A 283 7.01 5.52 0.53
CA THR A 283 6.70 5.04 -0.81
C THR A 283 5.51 4.08 -0.77
N ASP A 284 5.33 3.27 0.28
CA ASP A 284 4.15 2.38 0.41
C ASP A 284 2.88 3.09 0.88
N PHE A 285 2.98 3.98 1.87
CA PHE A 285 1.80 4.63 2.47
C PHE A 285 1.13 5.63 1.52
N LEU A 286 1.88 6.19 0.59
CA LEU A 286 1.29 7.10 -0.38
C LEU A 286 0.60 6.36 -1.51
N LEU A 287 1.05 5.15 -1.91
CA LEU A 287 0.39 4.32 -2.94
C LEU A 287 -1.02 3.84 -2.53
N THR A 288 -1.43 4.02 -1.27
CA THR A 288 -2.77 3.65 -0.77
C THR A 288 -3.73 4.83 -0.61
N GLY A 289 -3.26 6.07 -0.77
CA GLY A 289 -4.14 7.24 -0.77
C GLY A 289 -4.88 7.38 -2.10
N SER A 290 -6.21 7.45 -2.10
CA SER A 290 -7.01 7.62 -3.35
C SER A 290 -6.79 8.95 -4.08
N THR A 291 -6.05 9.89 -3.47
CA THR A 291 -5.75 11.21 -4.06
C THR A 291 -4.45 11.16 -4.86
N PRO A 292 -4.47 11.59 -6.15
CA PRO A 292 -3.26 11.75 -6.95
C PRO A 292 -2.22 12.66 -6.27
N LEU A 293 -0.95 12.29 -6.35
CA LEU A 293 0.17 13.08 -5.87
C LEU A 293 0.31 14.36 -6.69
N THR A 294 0.71 15.42 -6.00
CA THR A 294 1.11 16.68 -6.62
C THR A 294 2.50 16.57 -7.27
N ALA A 295 2.82 17.47 -8.20
CA ALA A 295 4.14 17.53 -8.82
C ALA A 295 5.27 17.67 -7.78
N ALA A 296 5.07 18.46 -6.72
CA ALA A 296 6.09 18.62 -5.66
C ALA A 296 6.33 17.31 -4.88
N GLN A 297 5.27 16.57 -4.58
CA GLN A 297 5.38 15.27 -3.93
C GLN A 297 6.05 14.23 -4.84
N LEU A 298 5.71 14.23 -6.14
CA LEU A 298 6.36 13.36 -7.12
C LEU A 298 7.84 13.69 -7.26
N GLU A 299 8.21 14.97 -7.31
CA GLU A 299 9.59 15.43 -7.42
C GLU A 299 10.42 14.93 -6.23
N GLU A 300 9.93 15.14 -5.00
CA GLU A 300 10.58 14.66 -3.77
C GLU A 300 10.84 13.14 -3.77
N ARG A 301 9.97 12.37 -4.42
CA ARG A 301 10.07 10.89 -4.52
C ARG A 301 10.98 10.42 -5.63
N ILE A 302 11.03 11.14 -6.76
CA ILE A 302 11.82 10.77 -7.93
C ILE A 302 13.27 11.25 -7.77
N GLU A 303 13.49 12.43 -7.19
CA GLU A 303 14.79 13.07 -7.05
C GLU A 303 15.89 12.19 -6.43
N PRO A 304 15.65 11.37 -5.38
CA PRO A 304 16.65 10.46 -4.81
C PRO A 304 17.19 9.41 -5.78
N PHE A 305 16.43 9.11 -6.84
CA PHE A 305 16.81 8.16 -7.89
C PHE A 305 17.46 8.85 -9.09
N MET A 306 17.67 10.16 -9.05
CA MET A 306 18.30 10.92 -10.13
C MET A 306 19.80 11.11 -9.90
N THR A 307 20.56 11.16 -10.99
CA THR A 307 22.02 11.39 -10.92
C THR A 307 22.38 12.87 -10.74
N SER A 308 21.46 13.79 -11.02
CA SER A 308 21.70 15.23 -11.00
C SER A 308 20.55 15.96 -10.34
N GLY A 309 20.89 16.95 -9.52
CA GLY A 309 19.93 17.81 -8.84
C GLY A 309 18.97 18.50 -9.81
N GLY A 310 17.67 18.43 -9.55
CA GLY A 310 16.59 19.03 -10.34
C GLY A 310 16.18 18.22 -11.58
N ALA A 311 16.74 17.02 -11.78
CA ALA A 311 16.36 16.19 -12.92
C ALA A 311 14.94 15.61 -12.79
N ALA A 312 14.36 15.56 -11.58
CA ALA A 312 13.01 15.08 -11.34
C ALA A 312 11.90 16.10 -11.66
N GLU A 313 12.20 17.40 -11.75
CA GLU A 313 11.18 18.47 -11.89
C GLU A 313 10.27 18.24 -13.11
N ALA A 314 10.87 18.03 -14.28
CA ALA A 314 10.11 17.85 -15.52
C ALA A 314 9.30 16.52 -15.55
N PRO A 315 9.89 15.35 -15.22
CA PRO A 315 9.13 14.11 -15.06
C PRO A 315 7.99 14.23 -14.03
N ALA A 316 8.25 14.82 -12.87
CA ALA A 316 7.25 14.95 -11.80
C ALA A 316 6.05 15.79 -12.23
N ARG A 317 6.29 16.90 -12.95
CA ARG A 317 5.21 17.72 -13.51
C ARG A 317 4.36 16.96 -14.53
N ALA A 318 4.98 16.13 -15.38
CA ALA A 318 4.26 15.34 -16.36
C ALA A 318 3.45 14.20 -15.71
N LEU A 319 4.00 13.56 -14.68
CA LEU A 319 3.34 12.48 -13.94
C LEU A 319 2.20 12.97 -13.05
N ALA A 320 2.20 14.25 -12.65
CA ALA A 320 1.10 14.86 -11.89
C ALA A 320 -0.23 14.91 -12.68
N GLU A 321 -0.20 14.74 -14.00
CA GLU A 321 -1.41 14.65 -14.84
C GLU A 321 -2.05 13.25 -14.84
N LEU A 322 -1.32 12.24 -14.37
CA LEU A 322 -1.79 10.85 -14.31
C LEU A 322 -2.71 10.64 -13.11
N ASP A 323 -3.57 9.62 -13.20
CA ASP A 323 -4.33 9.18 -12.04
C ASP A 323 -3.43 8.51 -11.00
N ARG A 324 -3.97 8.31 -9.79
CA ARG A 324 -3.23 7.72 -8.67
C ARG A 324 -2.62 6.36 -9.02
N SER A 325 -3.43 5.45 -9.59
CA SER A 325 -2.97 4.11 -9.95
C SER A 325 -1.81 4.13 -10.96
N GLN A 326 -1.86 5.05 -11.92
CA GLN A 326 -0.81 5.22 -12.91
C GLN A 326 0.46 5.82 -12.28
N GLN A 327 0.34 6.80 -11.39
CA GLN A 327 1.48 7.34 -10.63
C GLN A 327 2.16 6.24 -9.82
N ASP A 328 1.37 5.40 -9.17
CA ASP A 328 1.83 4.29 -8.35
C ASP A 328 2.57 3.23 -9.16
N PHE A 329 2.02 2.89 -10.32
CA PHE A 329 2.68 2.04 -11.30
C PHE A 329 4.06 2.60 -11.69
N VAL A 330 4.14 3.90 -12.01
CA VAL A 330 5.40 4.52 -12.43
C VAL A 330 6.42 4.53 -11.30
N LEU A 331 6.03 4.89 -10.08
CA LEU A 331 6.94 4.93 -8.93
C LEU A 331 7.48 3.54 -8.60
N ARG A 332 6.63 2.52 -8.60
CA ARG A 332 7.03 1.12 -8.39
C ARG A 332 8.06 0.64 -9.42
N TRP A 333 7.81 0.91 -10.70
CA TRP A 333 8.72 0.50 -11.78
C TRP A 333 9.99 1.34 -11.84
N MET A 334 9.93 2.63 -11.49
CA MET A 334 11.12 3.47 -11.29
C MET A 334 12.02 2.86 -10.22
N GLU A 335 11.48 2.52 -9.05
CA GLU A 335 12.29 1.95 -7.97
C GLU A 335 12.89 0.61 -8.38
N ALA A 336 12.10 -0.25 -9.04
CA ALA A 336 12.58 -1.54 -9.54
C ALA A 336 13.73 -1.37 -10.55
N THR A 337 13.60 -0.44 -11.51
CA THR A 337 14.62 -0.22 -12.53
C THR A 337 15.84 0.55 -12.01
N ALA A 338 15.68 1.44 -11.03
CA ALA A 338 16.77 2.20 -10.43
C ALA A 338 17.77 1.31 -9.68
N ARG A 339 17.30 0.17 -9.13
CA ARG A 339 18.16 -0.87 -8.51
C ARG A 339 19.12 -1.51 -9.51
N THR A 340 18.75 -1.56 -10.79
CA THR A 340 19.56 -2.15 -11.86
C THR A 340 20.41 -1.10 -12.57
N ALA A 341 19.79 0.02 -12.97
CA ALA A 341 20.45 1.10 -13.68
C ALA A 341 19.69 2.42 -13.51
N THR A 342 20.27 3.36 -12.78
CA THR A 342 19.72 4.72 -12.55
C THR A 342 19.36 5.43 -13.87
N GLY A 343 20.16 5.23 -14.92
CA GLY A 343 19.89 5.78 -16.25
C GLY A 343 18.59 5.27 -16.89
N ILE A 344 18.20 4.02 -16.63
CA ILE A 344 16.95 3.45 -17.14
C ILE A 344 15.76 4.01 -16.38
N ALA A 345 15.86 4.12 -15.05
CA ALA A 345 14.82 4.72 -14.23
C ALA A 345 14.50 6.15 -14.71
N TYR A 346 15.52 6.96 -14.96
CA TYR A 346 15.35 8.30 -15.53
C TYR A 346 14.63 8.29 -16.89
N GLN A 347 15.04 7.40 -17.82
CA GLN A 347 14.39 7.31 -19.13
C GLN A 347 12.92 6.91 -19.00
N PHE A 348 12.60 5.95 -18.12
CA PHE A 348 11.24 5.50 -17.90
C PHE A 348 10.36 6.62 -17.34
N VAL A 349 10.73 7.25 -16.21
CA VAL A 349 9.90 8.31 -15.60
C VAL A 349 9.72 9.50 -16.54
N SER A 350 10.72 9.81 -17.36
CA SER A 350 10.66 10.91 -18.34
C SER A 350 9.68 10.66 -19.49
N HIS A 351 9.36 9.40 -19.78
CA HIS A 351 8.52 9.02 -20.92
C HIS A 351 7.19 8.36 -20.50
N ALA A 352 7.04 7.95 -19.25
CA ALA A 352 5.88 7.21 -18.75
C ALA A 352 4.54 7.96 -18.92
N ALA A 353 4.49 9.26 -18.61
CA ALA A 353 3.28 10.05 -18.82
C ALA A 353 2.81 10.05 -20.28
N ARG A 354 3.76 10.10 -21.23
CA ARG A 354 3.45 9.99 -22.67
C ARG A 354 3.06 8.57 -23.06
N ALA A 355 3.65 7.56 -22.43
CA ALA A 355 3.31 6.15 -22.66
C ALA A 355 1.86 5.84 -22.29
N PHE A 356 1.39 6.33 -21.14
CA PHE A 356 -0.01 6.20 -20.71
C PHE A 356 -1.02 6.94 -21.60
N ARG A 357 -0.59 7.94 -22.38
CA ARG A 357 -1.45 8.55 -23.42
C ARG A 357 -1.64 7.67 -24.65
N LEU A 358 -0.78 6.67 -24.86
CA LEU A 358 -0.76 5.83 -26.06
C LEU A 358 -1.17 4.38 -25.79
N MET A 359 -0.98 3.90 -24.56
CA MET A 359 -1.15 2.50 -24.17
C MET A 359 -1.78 2.40 -22.78
N ASP A 360 -2.42 1.27 -22.52
CA ASP A 360 -2.84 0.83 -21.19
C ASP A 360 -1.66 0.37 -20.35
N GLU A 361 -1.92 0.07 -19.06
CA GLU A 361 -0.89 -0.36 -18.10
C GLU A 361 -0.10 -1.57 -18.60
N GLU A 362 -0.77 -2.59 -19.14
CA GLU A 362 -0.13 -3.78 -19.72
C GLU A 362 0.78 -3.42 -20.91
N GLY A 363 0.37 -2.44 -21.74
CA GLY A 363 1.18 -1.94 -22.84
C GLY A 363 2.41 -1.14 -22.40
N VAL A 364 2.26 -0.31 -21.35
CA VAL A 364 3.39 0.43 -20.76
C VAL A 364 4.38 -0.53 -20.10
N GLU A 365 3.91 -1.56 -19.41
CA GLU A 365 4.74 -2.62 -18.84
C GLU A 365 5.52 -3.37 -19.92
N ALA A 366 4.84 -3.85 -20.96
CA ALA A 366 5.49 -4.55 -22.06
C ALA A 366 6.53 -3.69 -22.78
N TRP A 367 6.27 -2.38 -22.90
CA TRP A 367 7.21 -1.43 -23.46
C TRP A 367 8.46 -1.26 -22.58
N LEU A 368 8.28 -1.14 -21.26
CA LEU A 368 9.40 -1.05 -20.32
C LEU A 368 10.27 -2.31 -20.35
N ILE A 369 9.65 -3.50 -20.35
CA ILE A 369 10.35 -4.79 -20.46
C ILE A 369 11.15 -4.83 -21.76
N HIS A 370 10.56 -4.42 -22.89
CA HIS A 370 11.28 -4.35 -24.17
C HIS A 370 12.51 -3.43 -24.10
N CYS A 371 12.40 -2.27 -23.45
CA CYS A 371 13.53 -1.37 -23.25
C CYS A 371 14.61 -1.98 -22.33
N LEU A 372 14.22 -2.75 -21.31
CA LEU A 372 15.15 -3.47 -20.44
C LEU A 372 15.90 -4.58 -21.19
N ASP A 373 15.22 -5.35 -22.04
CA ASP A 373 15.89 -6.37 -22.88
C ASP A 373 16.95 -5.74 -23.81
N ILE A 374 16.65 -4.56 -24.39
CA ILE A 374 17.62 -3.82 -25.20
C ILE A 374 18.78 -3.32 -24.34
N TYR A 375 18.50 -2.86 -23.11
CA TYR A 375 19.55 -2.45 -22.18
C TYR A 375 20.50 -3.61 -21.86
N ASP A 376 19.97 -4.78 -21.55
CA ASP A 376 20.78 -5.95 -21.16
C ASP A 376 21.65 -6.45 -22.33
N THR A 377 21.16 -6.33 -23.57
CA THR A 377 21.87 -6.79 -24.76
C THR A 377 22.80 -5.76 -25.39
N SER A 378 22.48 -4.46 -25.29
CA SER A 378 23.09 -3.38 -26.10
C SER A 378 23.40 -2.10 -25.32
N GLY A 379 23.12 -2.06 -24.02
CA GLY A 379 23.46 -0.97 -23.11
C GLY A 379 22.53 0.25 -23.16
N LEU A 380 22.84 1.24 -22.31
CA LEU A 380 21.97 2.39 -22.02
C LEU A 380 21.65 3.25 -23.24
N HIS A 381 22.58 3.41 -24.18
CA HIS A 381 22.34 4.29 -25.34
C HIS A 381 21.28 3.72 -26.28
N ALA A 382 21.31 2.40 -26.54
CA ALA A 382 20.32 1.71 -27.34
C ALA A 382 18.95 1.71 -26.64
N ALA A 383 18.93 1.43 -25.33
CA ALA A 383 17.72 1.50 -24.54
C ALA A 383 17.09 2.90 -24.55
N ALA A 384 17.90 3.96 -24.41
CA ALA A 384 17.42 5.34 -24.49
C ALA A 384 16.84 5.69 -25.88
N GLN A 385 17.32 5.09 -26.97
CA GLN A 385 16.68 5.21 -28.28
C GLN A 385 15.32 4.50 -28.31
N ALA A 386 15.21 3.32 -27.71
CA ALA A 386 13.95 2.58 -27.60
C ALA A 386 12.90 3.33 -26.75
N PHE A 387 13.31 3.98 -25.65
CA PHE A 387 12.41 4.85 -24.87
C PHE A 387 11.87 6.03 -25.71
N ARG A 388 12.69 6.59 -26.61
CA ARG A 388 12.26 7.66 -27.51
C ARG A 388 11.32 7.19 -28.63
N ASP A 389 11.45 5.94 -29.09
CA ASP A 389 10.58 5.33 -30.12
C ASP A 389 9.30 4.68 -29.54
N LEU A 390 8.71 5.36 -28.56
CA LEU A 390 7.46 4.94 -27.92
C LEU A 390 6.29 4.79 -28.91
N GLU A 391 6.18 5.70 -29.89
CA GLU A 391 5.12 5.66 -30.90
C GLU A 391 5.30 4.53 -31.91
N GLY A 392 6.54 4.18 -32.25
CA GLY A 392 6.86 2.99 -33.04
C GLY A 392 6.41 1.73 -32.31
N PHE A 393 6.76 1.61 -31.03
CA PHE A 393 6.37 0.47 -30.20
C PHE A 393 4.84 0.36 -30.06
N ALA A 394 4.15 1.45 -29.71
CA ALA A 394 2.71 1.45 -29.53
C ALA A 394 1.96 1.06 -30.83
N ARG A 395 2.41 1.57 -31.99
CA ARG A 395 1.87 1.16 -33.30
C ARG A 395 2.11 -0.32 -33.57
N ALA A 396 3.32 -0.82 -33.32
CA ALA A 396 3.65 -2.23 -33.53
C ALA A 396 2.82 -3.17 -32.61
N ARG A 397 2.62 -2.79 -31.35
CA ARG A 397 1.77 -3.54 -30.40
C ARG A 397 0.32 -3.54 -30.85
N LYS A 398 -0.22 -2.39 -31.25
CA LYS A 398 -1.58 -2.28 -31.80
C LYS A 398 -1.76 -3.11 -33.07
N ALA A 399 -0.77 -3.11 -33.96
CA ALA A 399 -0.76 -3.93 -35.17
C ALA A 399 -0.76 -5.43 -34.83
N ARG A 400 -0.03 -5.88 -33.81
CA ARG A 400 -0.05 -7.28 -33.36
C ARG A 400 -1.38 -7.68 -32.72
N ALA A 401 -2.00 -6.79 -31.94
CA ALA A 401 -3.24 -7.06 -31.23
C ALA A 401 -4.50 -7.00 -32.13
N SER A 402 -4.55 -6.02 -33.04
CA SER A 402 -5.71 -5.78 -33.91
C SER A 402 -5.52 -6.27 -35.35
N GLY A 403 -4.29 -6.58 -35.76
CA GLY A 403 -3.99 -7.00 -37.12
C GLY A 403 -4.52 -8.38 -37.43
N VAL A 404 -4.75 -8.62 -38.72
CA VAL A 404 -5.09 -9.94 -39.25
C VAL A 404 -4.08 -10.31 -40.32
N ALA A 405 -3.50 -11.50 -40.20
CA ALA A 405 -2.59 -12.05 -41.20
C ALA A 405 -3.40 -12.69 -42.34
N PHE A 406 -2.92 -12.54 -43.57
CA PHE A 406 -3.51 -13.20 -44.74
C PHE A 406 -3.57 -14.72 -44.54
N ASP A 407 -2.49 -15.32 -44.03
CA ASP A 407 -2.39 -16.78 -43.86
C ASP A 407 -3.46 -17.35 -42.91
N ASP A 408 -3.86 -16.59 -41.89
CA ASP A 408 -4.95 -16.95 -40.97
C ASP A 408 -6.31 -17.06 -41.70
N LEU A 409 -6.47 -16.32 -42.81
CA LEU A 409 -7.74 -16.15 -43.51
C LEU A 409 -7.80 -16.81 -44.89
N ALA A 410 -6.65 -17.15 -45.49
CA ALA A 410 -6.53 -17.51 -46.90
C ALA A 410 -7.53 -18.59 -47.32
N ASN A 411 -7.57 -19.72 -46.59
CA ASN A 411 -8.47 -20.85 -46.88
C ASN A 411 -9.96 -20.47 -46.82
N MET A 412 -10.33 -19.63 -45.85
CA MET A 412 -11.71 -19.16 -45.70
C MET A 412 -12.08 -18.19 -46.82
N LEU A 413 -11.20 -17.24 -47.12
CA LEU A 413 -11.42 -16.26 -48.19
C LEU A 413 -11.47 -16.91 -49.57
N GLU A 414 -10.63 -17.90 -49.85
CA GLU A 414 -10.70 -18.69 -51.09
C GLU A 414 -12.06 -19.36 -51.25
N SER A 415 -12.51 -20.07 -50.20
CA SER A 415 -13.81 -20.75 -50.20
C SER A 415 -14.96 -19.75 -50.37
N PHE A 416 -14.87 -18.60 -49.71
CA PHE A 416 -15.86 -17.55 -49.79
C PHE A 416 -15.93 -16.91 -51.19
N VAL A 417 -14.78 -16.58 -51.80
CA VAL A 417 -14.71 -16.02 -53.16
C VAL A 417 -15.23 -17.03 -54.19
N GLN A 418 -14.86 -18.31 -54.08
CA GLN A 418 -15.40 -19.36 -54.94
C GLN A 418 -16.93 -19.48 -54.79
N GLY A 419 -17.46 -19.29 -53.59
CA GLY A 419 -18.90 -19.33 -53.32
C GLY A 419 -19.71 -18.20 -53.98
N LEU A 420 -19.08 -17.11 -54.44
CA LEU A 420 -19.80 -15.97 -55.03
C LEU A 420 -20.37 -16.27 -56.43
N ASN A 421 -19.64 -17.02 -57.26
CA ASN A 421 -20.09 -17.39 -58.63
C ASN A 421 -19.61 -18.77 -59.11
N GLY A 422 -18.95 -19.56 -58.26
CA GLY A 422 -18.42 -20.88 -58.60
C GLY A 422 -17.07 -20.87 -59.34
N ARG A 423 -16.54 -19.72 -59.75
CA ARG A 423 -15.21 -19.63 -60.38
C ARG A 423 -14.14 -19.66 -59.30
N ARG A 424 -13.16 -20.56 -59.44
CA ARG A 424 -12.00 -20.61 -58.56
C ARG A 424 -10.99 -19.55 -58.98
N LEU A 425 -10.69 -18.62 -58.07
CA LEU A 425 -9.61 -17.64 -58.20
C LEU A 425 -8.58 -17.94 -57.11
N LYS A 426 -7.29 -17.80 -57.43
CA LYS A 426 -6.22 -17.99 -56.44
C LYS A 426 -6.12 -16.76 -55.55
N LEU A 427 -5.81 -16.93 -54.27
CA LEU A 427 -5.47 -15.82 -53.38
C LEU A 427 -3.99 -15.89 -53.04
N GLU A 428 -3.30 -14.75 -53.11
CA GLU A 428 -1.90 -14.65 -52.72
C GLU A 428 -1.66 -13.39 -51.88
N ALA A 429 -0.64 -13.45 -51.03
CA ALA A 429 -0.23 -12.30 -50.25
C ALA A 429 0.73 -11.42 -51.07
N ALA A 430 0.51 -10.11 -51.06
CA ALA A 430 1.37 -9.12 -51.69
C ALA A 430 1.77 -8.00 -50.71
N ASP A 431 2.89 -7.37 -51.02
CA ASP A 431 3.37 -6.19 -50.30
C ASP A 431 2.75 -4.95 -50.96
N GLY A 432 1.98 -4.15 -50.20
CA GLY A 432 1.37 -2.92 -50.69
C GLY A 432 -0.16 -2.97 -50.83
N LEU A 433 -0.68 -2.20 -51.80
CA LEU A 433 -2.13 -2.11 -52.07
C LEU A 433 -2.65 -3.40 -52.72
N PRO A 434 -3.94 -3.76 -52.50
CA PRO A 434 -4.54 -4.95 -53.13
C PRO A 434 -4.69 -4.77 -54.64
N TRP A 435 -4.47 -5.83 -55.41
CA TRP A 435 -4.60 -5.83 -56.88
C TRP A 435 -4.92 -7.23 -57.42
N THR A 436 -5.20 -7.35 -58.72
CA THR A 436 -5.45 -8.64 -59.38
C THR A 436 -4.90 -8.67 -60.81
N ASP A 437 -4.41 -9.81 -61.25
CA ASP A 437 -4.03 -10.11 -62.65
C ASP A 437 -5.15 -10.84 -63.42
N THR A 438 -6.37 -10.86 -62.87
CA THR A 438 -7.57 -11.58 -63.35
C THR A 438 -7.62 -13.09 -63.11
N GLU A 439 -6.54 -13.70 -62.63
CA GLU A 439 -6.48 -15.11 -62.22
C GLU A 439 -6.23 -15.27 -60.70
N THR A 440 -5.48 -14.34 -60.13
CA THR A 440 -5.07 -14.27 -58.73
C THR A 440 -5.51 -12.95 -58.10
N LEU A 441 -6.03 -13.01 -56.88
CA LEU A 441 -6.37 -11.86 -56.05
C LEU A 441 -5.23 -11.66 -55.03
N PHE A 442 -4.49 -10.56 -55.17
CA PHE A 442 -3.37 -10.22 -54.31
C PHE A 442 -3.84 -9.33 -53.16
N LEU A 443 -3.76 -9.86 -51.93
CA LEU A 443 -4.19 -9.18 -50.71
C LEU A 443 -2.99 -8.82 -49.81
N PRO A 444 -3.09 -7.80 -48.95
CA PRO A 444 -2.00 -7.45 -48.04
C PRO A 444 -1.63 -8.61 -47.09
N ARG A 445 -0.34 -8.81 -46.84
CA ARG A 445 0.16 -9.82 -45.88
C ARG A 445 -0.42 -9.67 -44.48
N VAL A 446 -0.50 -8.44 -44.00
CA VAL A 446 -1.06 -8.07 -42.69
C VAL A 446 -1.93 -6.84 -42.89
N LEU A 447 -3.09 -6.83 -42.25
CA LEU A 447 -4.00 -5.68 -42.27
C LEU A 447 -4.37 -5.28 -40.84
N ASP A 448 -4.05 -4.03 -40.48
CA ASP A 448 -4.17 -3.45 -39.14
C ASP A 448 -4.81 -2.03 -39.16
N ARG A 449 -5.49 -1.67 -40.25
CA ARG A 449 -6.03 -0.30 -40.45
C ARG A 449 -7.18 0.05 -39.51
N MET A 450 -7.94 -0.94 -39.07
CA MET A 450 -9.10 -0.79 -38.19
C MET A 450 -8.70 -1.01 -36.73
N GLY A 451 -9.46 -0.41 -35.81
CA GLY A 451 -9.17 -0.48 -34.37
C GLY A 451 -9.35 -1.84 -33.71
N ASN A 452 -9.92 -2.84 -34.39
CA ASN A 452 -10.09 -4.19 -33.85
C ASN A 452 -9.97 -5.27 -34.95
N ARG A 453 -9.67 -6.50 -34.50
CA ARG A 453 -9.40 -7.66 -35.36
C ARG A 453 -10.59 -8.03 -36.25
N GLU A 454 -11.82 -7.93 -35.75
CA GLU A 454 -13.01 -8.27 -36.52
C GLU A 454 -13.29 -7.26 -37.65
N ALA A 455 -13.07 -5.97 -37.40
CA ALA A 455 -13.19 -4.93 -38.42
C ALA A 455 -12.08 -5.06 -39.48
N ASN A 456 -10.85 -5.40 -39.08
CA ASN A 456 -9.77 -5.71 -40.03
C ASN A 456 -10.10 -6.96 -40.86
N PHE A 457 -10.67 -8.00 -40.25
CA PHE A 457 -11.17 -9.17 -40.97
C PHE A 457 -12.22 -8.78 -42.02
N ARG A 458 -13.22 -7.96 -41.64
CA ARG A 458 -14.26 -7.48 -42.56
C ARG A 458 -13.67 -6.64 -43.70
N LEU A 459 -12.67 -5.81 -43.41
CA LEU A 459 -11.98 -5.01 -44.42
C LEU A 459 -11.20 -5.90 -45.39
N MET A 460 -10.45 -6.90 -44.91
CA MET A 460 -9.75 -7.87 -45.77
C MET A 460 -10.73 -8.62 -46.68
N LYS A 461 -11.87 -9.04 -46.12
CA LYS A 461 -12.95 -9.68 -46.87
C LYS A 461 -13.53 -8.73 -47.93
N ALA A 462 -13.77 -7.46 -47.60
CA ALA A 462 -14.26 -6.47 -48.54
C ALA A 462 -13.27 -6.22 -49.69
N MET A 463 -11.96 -6.17 -49.40
CA MET A 463 -10.91 -6.06 -50.42
C MET A 463 -10.93 -7.26 -51.38
N ALA A 464 -11.07 -8.48 -50.85
CA ALA A 464 -11.19 -9.70 -51.66
C ALA A 464 -12.43 -9.68 -52.57
N VAL A 465 -13.59 -9.27 -52.04
CA VAL A 465 -14.83 -9.11 -52.83
C VAL A 465 -14.68 -8.05 -53.90
N HIS A 466 -14.04 -6.93 -53.57
CA HIS A 466 -13.83 -5.85 -54.52
C HIS A 466 -13.00 -6.31 -55.72
N LEU A 467 -11.86 -6.97 -55.47
CA LEU A 467 -11.02 -7.51 -56.54
C LEU A 467 -11.77 -8.59 -57.35
N TRP A 468 -12.48 -9.51 -56.69
CA TRP A 468 -13.35 -10.47 -57.38
C TRP A 468 -14.36 -9.77 -58.29
N ALA A 469 -15.05 -8.73 -57.80
CA ALA A 469 -16.05 -7.99 -58.56
C ALA A 469 -15.41 -7.30 -59.78
N GLN A 470 -14.20 -6.76 -59.64
CA GLN A 470 -13.46 -6.21 -60.78
C GLN A 470 -13.22 -7.27 -61.86
N THR A 471 -12.83 -8.49 -61.48
CA THR A 471 -12.64 -9.58 -62.45
C THR A 471 -13.96 -10.03 -63.11
N TRP A 472 -15.06 -10.04 -62.36
CA TRP A 472 -16.37 -10.51 -62.84
C TRP A 472 -17.05 -9.51 -63.77
N TYR A 473 -17.12 -8.25 -63.35
CA TYR A 473 -17.75 -7.17 -64.13
C TYR A 473 -16.80 -6.56 -65.16
N GLY A 474 -15.53 -6.96 -65.18
CA GLY A 474 -14.54 -6.51 -66.15
C GLY A 474 -14.13 -5.04 -65.98
N THR A 475 -14.29 -4.48 -64.78
CA THR A 475 -14.05 -3.04 -64.54
C THR A 475 -12.57 -2.66 -64.58
N TRP A 476 -11.66 -3.63 -64.58
CA TRP A 476 -10.22 -3.42 -64.82
C TRP A 476 -9.91 -2.91 -66.24
N ARG A 477 -10.87 -2.97 -67.16
CA ARG A 477 -10.78 -2.40 -68.52
C ARG A 477 -11.20 -0.93 -68.58
N LEU A 478 -11.77 -0.41 -67.51
CA LEU A 478 -12.27 0.96 -67.44
C LEU A 478 -11.14 1.86 -66.96
N ASP A 479 -10.92 2.98 -67.65
CA ASP A 479 -10.11 4.07 -67.12
C ASP A 479 -10.96 4.86 -66.12
N PRO A 480 -10.60 4.87 -64.82
CA PRO A 480 -11.36 5.61 -63.82
C PRO A 480 -11.43 7.10 -64.13
N GLY A 481 -10.41 7.68 -64.76
CA GLY A 481 -10.41 9.08 -65.18
C GLY A 481 -11.48 9.37 -66.22
N ASP A 482 -11.60 8.52 -67.25
CA ASP A 482 -12.59 8.69 -68.33
C ASP A 482 -14.03 8.48 -67.83
N GLU A 483 -14.24 7.53 -66.91
CA GLU A 483 -15.57 7.25 -66.36
C GLU A 483 -15.98 8.28 -65.29
N LEU A 484 -15.05 8.77 -64.46
CA LEU A 484 -15.33 9.81 -63.46
C LEU A 484 -15.47 11.21 -64.07
N ALA A 485 -14.86 11.47 -65.22
CA ALA A 485 -15.03 12.73 -65.97
C ALA A 485 -16.47 13.00 -66.44
N ARG A 486 -17.34 11.98 -66.40
CA ARG A 486 -18.79 12.11 -66.72
C ARG A 486 -19.61 12.70 -65.58
N PHE A 487 -19.02 12.89 -64.39
CA PHE A 487 -19.70 13.42 -63.21
C PHE A 487 -19.13 14.80 -62.81
N PRO A 488 -19.95 15.71 -62.22
CA PRO A 488 -19.62 17.14 -62.16
C PRO A 488 -18.47 17.56 -61.23
N GLU A 489 -17.80 16.64 -60.52
CA GLU A 489 -16.58 16.94 -59.75
C GLU A 489 -15.70 15.66 -59.63
N PRO A 490 -14.64 15.50 -60.43
CA PRO A 490 -13.65 14.45 -60.18
C PRO A 490 -12.69 14.96 -59.09
N GLY A 491 -12.88 14.50 -57.85
CA GLY A 491 -11.86 14.65 -56.80
C GLY A 491 -10.53 14.02 -57.25
N PRO A 492 -9.38 14.44 -56.70
CA PRO A 492 -8.07 13.97 -57.17
C PRO A 492 -7.97 12.45 -57.01
N ALA A 493 -7.58 11.79 -58.11
CA ALA A 493 -7.39 10.34 -58.21
C ALA A 493 -6.21 9.83 -57.37
#